data_AF-A0A526V1Q6-F1
#
_entry.id   AF-A0A526V1Q6-F1
#
_cell.length_a   1.000
_cell.length_b   1.000
_cell.length_c   1.000
_cell.angle_alpha   90.00
_cell.angle_beta   90.00
_cell.angle_gamma   90.00
#
_symmetry.space_group_name_H-M   'P 1'
#
loop_
_entity.id
_entity.type
_entity.pdbx_description
1 polymer ?
#
loop_
_entity_poly.entity_id
_entity_poly.type
_entity_poly.pdbx_seq_one_letter_code
_entity_poly.pdbx_strand_id
1 'polypeptide(L)'
;STDRTAAIIAGYVEQDARFRTLSSCAHGPAGARNSGISAARGHWLMFLDAHDWVDASFLAKMLAALEAAPDSVAAYCGSQCVMPDGELIPLSVSSEVAVQPFETFARRCAIATHALLVDRE
;
A
#
# COMPACT_ATOMS: atom_id res chain seq x y z
N SER A 1 -6.83 7.46 -16.33
CA SER A 1 -7.85 6.49 -16.72
C SER A 1 -8.66 7.02 -17.89
N THR A 2 -9.22 6.16 -18.72
CA THR A 2 -10.13 6.53 -19.83
C THR A 2 -11.59 6.20 -19.53
N ASP A 3 -11.88 5.58 -18.38
CA ASP A 3 -13.23 5.20 -17.94
C ASP A 3 -13.80 6.20 -16.91
N ARG A 4 -14.85 5.78 -16.19
CA ARG A 4 -15.53 6.60 -15.18
C ARG A 4 -14.74 6.81 -13.88
N THR A 5 -13.51 6.30 -13.77
CA THR A 5 -12.69 6.42 -12.55
C THR A 5 -12.56 7.86 -12.07
N ALA A 6 -12.33 8.83 -12.97
CA ALA A 6 -12.19 10.23 -12.58
C ALA A 6 -13.46 10.81 -11.95
N ALA A 7 -14.63 10.47 -12.48
CA ALA A 7 -15.91 10.92 -11.95
C ALA A 7 -16.22 10.30 -10.57
N ILE A 8 -15.87 9.02 -10.39
CA ILE A 8 -16.02 8.34 -9.09
C ILE A 8 -15.12 9.01 -8.03
N ILE A 9 -13.85 9.24 -8.35
CA ILE A 9 -12.91 9.91 -7.43
C ILE A 9 -13.41 11.31 -7.05
N ALA A 10 -13.95 12.08 -7.99
CA ALA A 10 -14.50 13.41 -7.71
C ALA A 10 -15.61 13.35 -6.63
N GLY A 11 -16.51 12.37 -6.71
CA GLY A 11 -17.55 12.17 -5.69
C GLY A 11 -16.99 11.89 -4.29
N TYR A 12 -15.92 11.11 -4.18
CA TYR A 12 -15.25 10.86 -2.88
C TYR A 12 -14.56 12.12 -2.34
N VAL A 13 -13.89 12.90 -3.19
CA VAL A 13 -13.21 14.14 -2.79
C VAL A 13 -14.21 15.20 -2.31
N GLU A 14 -15.40 15.27 -2.92
CA GLU A 14 -16.46 16.18 -2.49
C GLU A 14 -17.04 15.82 -1.11
N GLN A 15 -17.06 14.53 -0.77
CA GLN A 15 -17.70 14.03 0.46
C GLN A 15 -16.74 13.91 1.64
N ASP A 16 -15.44 13.71 1.41
CA ASP A 16 -14.47 13.47 2.46
C ASP A 16 -13.15 14.19 2.17
N ALA A 17 -12.87 15.21 2.99
CA ALA A 17 -11.71 16.09 2.87
C ALA A 17 -10.35 15.37 3.07
N ARG A 18 -10.34 14.12 3.53
CA ARG A 18 -9.13 13.29 3.60
C ARG A 18 -8.67 12.84 2.22
N PHE A 19 -9.59 12.73 1.25
CA PHE A 19 -9.26 12.35 -0.12
C PHE A 19 -8.77 13.55 -0.92
N ARG A 20 -7.68 13.34 -1.65
CA ARG A 20 -7.09 14.32 -2.57
C ARG A 20 -6.79 13.61 -3.89
N THR A 21 -7.26 14.18 -4.99
CA THR A 21 -6.93 13.67 -6.33
C THR A 21 -5.71 14.38 -6.89
N LEU A 22 -4.87 13.64 -7.62
CA LEU A 22 -3.71 14.15 -8.34
C LEU A 22 -3.84 13.71 -9.80
N SER A 23 -3.76 14.67 -10.71
CA SER A 23 -3.56 14.37 -12.13
C SER A 23 -2.07 14.31 -12.40
N SER A 24 -1.59 13.15 -12.85
CA SER A 24 -0.20 12.96 -13.27
C SER A 24 -0.12 12.85 -14.78
N CYS A 25 0.85 13.54 -15.39
CA CYS A 25 1.25 13.33 -16.78
C CYS A 25 2.25 12.17 -16.93
N ALA A 26 2.69 11.58 -15.81
CA ALA A 26 3.59 10.44 -15.84
C ALA A 26 2.84 9.18 -16.31
N HIS A 27 3.50 8.41 -17.18
CA HIS A 27 2.93 7.20 -17.75
C HIS A 27 3.27 5.99 -16.87
N GLY A 28 2.25 5.20 -16.56
CA GLY A 28 2.38 3.91 -15.88
C GLY A 28 2.38 3.97 -14.33
N PRO A 29 2.35 2.79 -13.66
CA PRO A 29 2.15 2.69 -12.22
C PRO A 29 3.25 3.36 -11.39
N ALA A 30 4.52 3.26 -11.81
CA ALA A 30 5.64 3.86 -11.09
C ALA A 30 5.54 5.40 -11.06
N GLY A 31 5.19 6.02 -12.19
CA GLY A 31 5.00 7.47 -12.27
C GLY A 31 3.86 7.97 -11.38
N ALA A 32 2.75 7.24 -11.34
CA ALA A 32 1.63 7.52 -10.46
C ALA A 32 2.04 7.43 -8.97
N ARG A 33 2.76 6.36 -8.58
CA ARG A 33 3.25 6.19 -7.21
C ARG A 33 4.22 7.30 -6.80
N ASN A 34 5.19 7.64 -7.65
CA ASN A 34 6.15 8.72 -7.37
C ASN A 34 5.48 10.09 -7.23
N SER A 35 4.45 10.35 -8.04
CA SER A 35 3.62 11.57 -7.91
C SER A 35 2.88 11.58 -6.56
N GLY A 36 2.35 10.44 -6.14
CA GLY A 36 1.72 10.25 -4.84
C GLY A 36 2.67 10.48 -3.68
N ILE A 37 3.85 9.85 -3.69
CA ILE A 37 4.90 10.00 -2.66
C ILE A 37 5.27 11.49 -2.49
N SER A 38 5.51 12.19 -3.61
CA SER A 38 5.90 13.60 -3.60
C SER A 38 4.82 14.52 -3.01
N ALA A 39 3.55 14.18 -3.19
CA ALA A 39 2.41 14.98 -2.73
C ALA A 39 1.84 14.55 -1.36
N ALA A 40 2.25 13.39 -0.86
CA ALA A 40 1.85 12.87 0.44
C ALA A 40 2.39 13.76 1.57
N ARG A 41 1.59 13.88 2.65
CA ARG A 41 1.91 14.72 3.81
C ARG A 41 2.01 13.92 5.12
N GLY A 42 1.65 12.64 5.08
CA GLY A 42 1.84 11.74 6.21
C GLY A 42 3.31 11.40 6.39
N HIS A 43 3.68 11.05 7.61
CA HIS A 43 4.98 10.46 7.95
C HIS A 43 5.07 9.03 7.40
N TRP A 44 4.06 8.21 7.69
CA TRP A 44 3.96 6.85 7.14
C TRP A 44 3.31 6.83 5.76
N LEU A 45 3.86 6.02 4.86
CA LEU A 45 3.33 5.78 3.52
C LEU A 45 2.82 4.35 3.38
N MET A 46 1.61 4.24 2.82
CA MET A 46 1.00 2.98 2.37
C MET A 46 0.64 3.15 0.89
N PHE A 47 0.90 2.12 0.09
CA PHE A 47 0.44 2.04 -1.28
C PHE A 47 -0.78 1.11 -1.33
N LEU A 48 -1.82 1.48 -2.07
CA LEU A 48 -2.99 0.62 -2.27
C LEU A 48 -3.37 0.69 -3.74
N ASP A 49 -3.29 -0.44 -4.44
CA ASP A 49 -3.68 -0.49 -5.85
C ASP A 49 -5.22 -0.50 -5.94
N ALA A 50 -5.78 0.08 -7.01
CA ALA A 50 -7.22 0.36 -7.14
C ALA A 50 -8.15 -0.87 -7.20
N HIS A 51 -7.58 -2.07 -7.21
CA HIS A 51 -8.28 -3.36 -7.29
C HIS A 51 -8.13 -4.19 -6.02
N ASP A 52 -7.44 -3.65 -5.01
CA ASP A 52 -7.20 -4.28 -3.72
C ASP A 52 -7.96 -3.55 -2.60
N TRP A 53 -8.08 -4.21 -1.46
CA TRP A 53 -8.55 -3.63 -0.21
C TRP A 53 -7.75 -4.19 0.96
N VAL A 54 -7.84 -3.54 2.11
CA VAL A 54 -7.21 -4.00 3.35
C VAL A 54 -8.25 -4.18 4.45
N ASP A 55 -7.93 -5.03 5.42
CA ASP A 55 -8.73 -5.21 6.62
C ASP A 55 -8.86 -3.89 7.40
N ALA A 56 -10.01 -3.66 8.05
CA ALA A 56 -10.27 -2.44 8.81
C ALA A 56 -9.24 -2.20 9.94
N SER A 57 -8.61 -3.26 10.45
CA SER A 57 -7.57 -3.19 11.48
C SER A 57 -6.14 -3.05 10.94
N PHE A 58 -5.95 -3.04 9.62
CA PHE A 58 -4.62 -3.02 8.98
C PHE A 58 -3.75 -1.89 9.53
N LEU A 59 -4.15 -0.62 9.32
CA LEU A 59 -3.32 0.53 9.71
C LEU A 59 -2.99 0.54 11.21
N ALA A 60 -3.94 0.19 12.06
CA ALA A 60 -3.73 0.13 13.51
C ALA A 60 -2.69 -0.93 13.90
N LYS A 61 -2.73 -2.11 13.28
CA LYS A 61 -1.75 -3.18 13.52
C LYS A 61 -0.36 -2.84 13.00
N MET A 62 -0.29 -2.23 11.81
CA MET A 62 0.99 -1.80 11.22
C MET A 62 1.68 -0.75 12.07
N LEU A 63 0.93 0.25 12.56
CA LEU A 63 1.46 1.29 13.45
C LEU A 63 1.91 0.71 14.80
N ALA A 64 1.11 -0.15 15.42
CA ALA A 64 1.49 -0.79 16.68
C ALA A 64 2.78 -1.62 16.56
N ALA A 65 3.00 -2.28 15.42
CA ALA A 65 4.24 -3.02 15.15
C ALA A 65 5.47 -2.09 15.05
N LEU A 66 5.31 -0.93 14.39
CA LEU A 66 6.37 0.10 14.29
C LEU A 66 6.66 0.73 15.66
N GLU A 67 5.63 1.06 16.43
CA GLU A 67 5.78 1.62 17.78
C GLU A 67 6.49 0.65 18.74
N ALA A 68 6.28 -0.65 18.58
CA ALA A 68 6.96 -1.69 19.37
C ALA A 68 8.43 -1.89 18.98
N ALA A 69 8.87 -1.38 17.83
CA ALA A 69 10.23 -1.52 17.32
C ALA A 69 10.73 -0.18 16.74
N PRO A 70 11.09 0.80 17.58
CA PRO A 70 11.34 2.20 17.17
C PRO A 70 12.46 2.41 16.13
N ASP A 71 13.39 1.47 16.00
CA ASP A 71 14.46 1.51 15.00
C ASP A 71 14.02 0.98 13.62
N SER A 72 12.75 0.55 13.49
CA SER A 72 12.20 0.00 12.25
C SER A 72 11.69 1.11 11.34
N VAL A 73 12.13 1.08 10.08
CA VAL A 73 11.66 2.00 9.03
C VAL A 73 10.45 1.45 8.26
N ALA A 74 10.03 0.21 8.54
CA ALA A 74 8.90 -0.41 7.86
C ALA A 74 8.27 -1.53 8.68
N ALA A 75 6.96 -1.71 8.51
CA ALA A 75 6.23 -2.89 8.93
C ALA A 75 5.57 -3.53 7.70
N TYR A 76 5.53 -4.86 7.65
CA TYR A 76 4.83 -5.61 6.61
C TYR A 76 3.93 -6.70 7.21
N CYS A 77 2.94 -7.14 6.45
CA CYS A 77 2.11 -8.28 6.81
C CYS A 77 1.95 -9.24 5.63
N GLY A 78 1.13 -10.28 5.81
CA GLY A 78 0.72 -11.16 4.71
C GLY A 78 -0.38 -10.56 3.86
N SER A 79 -0.58 -11.15 2.69
CA SER A 79 -1.71 -10.87 1.81
C SER A 79 -2.39 -12.17 1.37
N GLN A 80 -3.65 -12.05 0.95
CA GLN A 80 -4.45 -13.13 0.37
C GLN A 80 -4.88 -12.70 -1.02
N CYS A 81 -4.89 -13.65 -1.96
CA CYS A 81 -5.53 -13.44 -3.25
C CYS A 81 -7.01 -13.78 -3.10
N VAL A 82 -7.87 -12.88 -3.56
CA VAL A 82 -9.31 -13.12 -3.63
C VAL A 82 -9.67 -13.37 -5.09
N MET A 83 -10.16 -14.58 -5.37
CA MET A 83 -10.56 -14.98 -6.71
C MET A 83 -11.87 -14.27 -7.12
N PRO A 84 -12.19 -14.19 -8.43
CA PRO A 84 -13.40 -13.49 -8.89
C PRO A 84 -14.72 -14.04 -8.34
N ASP A 85 -14.75 -15.30 -7.91
CA ASP A 85 -15.90 -15.96 -7.25
C ASP A 85 -15.93 -15.74 -5.72
N GLY A 86 -14.95 -15.01 -5.18
CA GLY A 86 -14.80 -14.74 -3.75
C GLY A 86 -13.98 -15.77 -2.99
N GLU A 87 -13.45 -16.81 -3.64
CA GLU A 87 -12.57 -17.78 -2.98
C GLU A 87 -11.28 -17.08 -2.47
N LEU A 88 -10.93 -17.36 -1.22
CA LEU A 88 -9.70 -16.86 -0.62
C LEU A 88 -8.58 -17.88 -0.78
N ILE A 89 -7.53 -17.50 -1.49
CA ILE A 89 -6.27 -18.24 -1.49
C ILE A 89 -5.60 -18.08 -0.12
N PRO A 90 -4.98 -19.14 0.45
CA PRO A 90 -4.33 -19.08 1.74
C PRO A 90 -3.37 -17.89 1.89
N LEU A 91 -3.33 -17.36 3.12
CA LEU A 91 -2.46 -16.24 3.49
C LEU A 91 -1.01 -16.56 3.13
N SER A 92 -0.39 -15.65 2.38
CA SER A 92 1.03 -15.71 2.07
C SER A 92 1.76 -14.65 2.90
N VAL A 93 2.78 -15.08 3.67
CA VAL A 93 3.68 -14.21 4.42
C VAL A 93 5.10 -14.67 4.16
N SER A 94 5.96 -13.78 3.67
CA SER A 94 7.38 -14.06 3.54
C SER A 94 8.09 -13.84 4.87
N SER A 95 8.21 -14.89 5.69
CA SER A 95 8.93 -14.83 6.98
C SER A 95 10.41 -14.48 6.83
N GLU A 96 11.02 -14.80 5.67
CA GLU A 96 12.42 -14.43 5.37
C GLU A 96 12.68 -12.92 5.42
N VAL A 97 11.68 -12.10 5.09
CA VAL A 97 11.82 -10.62 5.13
C VAL A 97 12.10 -10.13 6.55
N ALA A 98 11.57 -10.81 7.58
CA ALA A 98 11.84 -10.47 8.97
C ALA A 98 13.26 -10.84 9.43
N VAL A 99 13.97 -11.70 8.68
CA VAL A 99 15.30 -12.21 9.05
C VAL A 99 16.40 -11.59 8.20
N GLN A 100 16.18 -11.45 6.89
CA GLN A 100 17.17 -11.04 5.89
C GLN A 100 16.52 -10.16 4.79
N PRO A 101 15.98 -8.98 5.16
CA PRO A 101 15.15 -8.17 4.26
C PRO A 101 15.88 -7.78 2.97
N PHE A 102 17.15 -7.36 3.07
CA PHE A 102 17.92 -6.92 1.92
C PHE A 102 18.13 -8.05 0.89
N GLU A 103 18.62 -9.21 1.33
CA GLU A 103 18.87 -10.37 0.48
C GLU A 103 17.59 -10.88 -0.17
N THR A 104 16.48 -10.88 0.59
CA THR A 104 15.19 -11.31 0.07
C THR A 104 14.68 -10.35 -1.01
N PHE A 105 14.69 -9.03 -0.77
CA PHE A 105 14.23 -8.05 -1.76
C PHE A 105 15.16 -7.92 -2.97
N ALA A 106 16.46 -8.17 -2.82
CA ALA A 106 17.41 -8.18 -3.93
C ALA A 106 17.15 -9.33 -4.92
N ARG A 107 16.48 -10.41 -4.48
CA ARG A 107 16.27 -11.62 -5.29
C ARG A 107 14.85 -11.76 -5.81
N ARG A 108 13.85 -11.26 -5.07
CA ARG A 108 12.44 -11.42 -5.43
C ARG A 108 11.56 -10.32 -4.86
N CYS A 109 10.39 -10.13 -5.48
CA CYS A 109 9.30 -9.37 -4.90
C CYS A 109 8.61 -10.20 -3.81
N ALA A 110 9.07 -10.09 -2.56
CA ALA A 110 8.66 -10.97 -1.47
C ALA A 110 7.38 -10.55 -0.73
N ILE A 111 6.92 -9.31 -0.93
CA ILE A 111 5.70 -8.79 -0.31
C ILE A 111 4.84 -8.10 -1.37
N ALA A 112 3.53 -8.14 -1.20
CA ALA A 112 2.63 -7.34 -2.01
C ALA A 112 2.80 -5.84 -1.69
N THR A 113 2.65 -4.97 -2.69
CA THR A 113 2.82 -3.52 -2.53
C THR A 113 1.87 -2.93 -1.48
N HIS A 114 0.67 -3.50 -1.34
CA HIS A 114 -0.33 -3.07 -0.35
C HIS A 114 -0.15 -3.66 1.05
N ALA A 115 0.83 -4.54 1.25
CA ALA A 115 1.09 -5.21 2.53
C ALA A 115 2.21 -4.54 3.35
N LEU A 116 2.53 -3.28 3.05
CA LEU A 116 3.65 -2.53 3.63
C LEU A 116 3.19 -1.16 4.14
N LEU A 117 3.67 -0.79 5.33
CA LEU A 117 3.67 0.58 5.84
C LEU A 117 5.13 0.98 6.07
N VAL A 118 5.57 2.10 5.47
CA VAL A 118 6.99 2.50 5.45
C VAL A 118 7.17 3.94 5.87
N ASP A 119 8.26 4.22 6.59
CA ASP A 119 8.71 5.58 6.87
C ASP A 119 9.14 6.25 5.57
N ARG A 120 8.83 7.53 5.43
CA ARG A 120 9.20 8.32 4.25
C ARG A 120 10.56 9.00 4.37
N GLU A 121 11.10 9.08 5.59
CA GLU A 121 12.39 9.72 5.90
C GLU A 121 13.59 8.79 5.60
#